data_AF-A0A1G1JTP4-F1
#
_entry.id   AF-A0A1G1JTP4-F1
#
_cell.length_a   1.000
_cell.length_b   1.000
_cell.length_c   1.000
_cell.angle_alpha   90.00
_cell.angle_beta   90.00
_cell.angle_gamma   90.00
#
_symmetry.space_group_name_H-M   'P 1'
#
loop_
_entity.id
_entity.type
_entity.pdbx_description
1 polymer ?
#
loop_
_entity_poly.entity_id
_entity_poly.type
_entity_poly.pdbx_seq_one_letter_code
_entity_poly.pdbx_strand_id
1 'polypeptide(L)'
;MRILSILILLVVLLLALSYWLPIEGAWLDPFLSAYFSRKFGINVSVHHARIERWRRTHFDSADISAAPDSPKLHSGPGLMELKAFPFRTQGREETVVVMENLTVPADFYKKAALSLLTKMDLSEQALTVDRLRLSISRAEAGIGYHLVECVSKDFRLQGGVTVNKSKIHRIHLLLLLHNPLLERFPALFRSRLIRRPDDWQGLRVLYHPHTLTAIGGKGPFFKADWS
;
A
#
# COMPACT_ATOMS: atom_id res chain seq x y z
N MET A 1 -12.97 -47.48 -3.82
CA MET A 1 -12.65 -46.67 -5.02
C MET A 1 -13.79 -45.72 -5.45
N ARG A 2 -15.06 -46.14 -5.52
CA ARG A 2 -16.17 -45.28 -6.01
C ARG A 2 -16.42 -43.99 -5.21
N ILE A 3 -16.28 -44.03 -3.88
CA ILE A 3 -16.47 -42.86 -3.00
C ILE A 3 -15.41 -41.79 -3.25
N LEU A 4 -14.15 -42.20 -3.47
CA LEU A 4 -13.04 -41.28 -3.75
C LEU A 4 -13.23 -40.55 -5.08
N SER A 5 -13.70 -41.26 -6.12
CA SER A 5 -14.00 -40.67 -7.42
C SER A 5 -15.14 -39.66 -7.37
N ILE A 6 -16.19 -39.93 -6.58
CA ILE A 6 -17.31 -39.00 -6.37
C ILE A 6 -16.86 -37.76 -5.62
N LEU A 7 -16.02 -37.92 -4.58
CA LEU A 7 -15.47 -36.80 -3.82
C LEU A 7 -14.60 -35.89 -4.70
N ILE A 8 -13.73 -36.48 -5.52
CA ILE A 8 -12.89 -35.72 -6.46
C ILE A 8 -13.75 -34.96 -7.47
N LEU A 9 -14.76 -35.61 -8.06
CA LEU A 9 -15.66 -34.96 -9.02
C LEU A 9 -16.42 -33.80 -8.38
N LEU A 10 -16.91 -33.97 -7.14
CA LEU A 10 -17.59 -32.93 -6.39
C LEU A 10 -16.65 -31.75 -6.12
N VAL A 11 -15.41 -32.02 -5.69
CA VAL A 11 -14.40 -30.97 -5.47
C VAL A 11 -14.10 -30.24 -6.77
N VAL A 12 -13.89 -30.95 -7.88
CA VAL A 12 -13.63 -30.33 -9.20
C VAL A 12 -14.82 -29.49 -9.66
N LEU A 13 -16.05 -29.96 -9.47
CA LEU A 13 -17.26 -29.23 -9.83
C LEU A 13 -17.42 -27.96 -8.97
N LEU A 14 -17.19 -28.05 -7.66
CA LEU A 14 -17.20 -26.91 -6.76
C LEU A 14 -16.11 -25.90 -7.14
N LEU A 15 -14.92 -26.39 -7.51
CA LEU A 15 -13.82 -25.54 -7.97
C LEU A 15 -14.11 -24.84 -9.30
N ALA A 16 -14.83 -25.52 -10.20
CA ALA A 16 -15.27 -24.95 -11.47
C ALA A 16 -16.41 -23.94 -11.28
N LEU A 17 -17.39 -24.24 -10.42
CA LEU A 17 -18.51 -23.36 -10.11
C LEU A 17 -18.06 -22.06 -9.45
N SER A 18 -17.08 -22.10 -8.55
CA SER A 18 -16.51 -20.91 -7.93
C SER A 18 -15.63 -20.05 -8.85
N TYR A 19 -15.36 -20.51 -10.08
CA TYR A 19 -14.85 -19.62 -11.11
C TYR A 19 -15.93 -18.62 -11.55
N TRP A 20 -17.21 -19.03 -11.53
CA TRP A 20 -18.36 -18.27 -12.01
C TRP A 20 -19.16 -17.61 -10.89
N LEU A 21 -19.23 -18.23 -9.71
CA LEU A 21 -19.89 -17.72 -8.53
C LEU A 21 -18.87 -17.20 -7.52
N PRO A 22 -19.11 -16.05 -6.87
CA PRO A 22 -18.25 -15.60 -5.79
C PRO A 22 -18.28 -16.60 -4.64
N ILE A 23 -17.12 -16.90 -4.09
CA ILE A 23 -17.01 -17.68 -2.85
C ILE A 23 -17.16 -16.69 -1.69
N GLU A 24 -18.14 -16.92 -0.83
CA GLU A 24 -18.48 -16.09 0.32
C GLU A 24 -18.82 -16.98 1.53
N GLY A 25 -18.67 -16.46 2.75
CA GLY A 25 -19.08 -17.14 3.97
C GLY A 25 -18.23 -16.79 5.19
N ALA A 26 -18.77 -17.01 6.39
CA ALA A 26 -18.12 -16.61 7.66
C ALA A 26 -16.73 -17.24 7.91
N TRP A 27 -16.42 -18.36 7.24
CA TRP A 27 -15.11 -19.01 7.32
C TRP A 27 -14.04 -18.31 6.47
N LEU A 28 -14.45 -17.48 5.51
CA LEU A 28 -13.57 -16.90 4.52
C LEU A 28 -12.73 -15.75 5.10
N ASP A 29 -13.32 -14.95 5.97
CA ASP A 29 -12.66 -13.85 6.69
C ASP A 29 -11.43 -14.31 7.49
N PRO A 30 -11.53 -15.30 8.41
CA PRO A 30 -10.36 -15.77 9.15
C PRO A 30 -9.35 -16.48 8.24
N PHE A 31 -9.80 -17.19 7.20
CA PHE A 31 -8.90 -17.84 6.23
C PHE A 31 -8.06 -16.81 5.46
N LEU A 32 -8.68 -15.77 4.91
CA LEU A 32 -8.00 -14.72 4.17
C LEU A 32 -7.14 -13.85 5.08
N SER A 33 -7.60 -13.56 6.29
CA SER A 33 -6.82 -12.85 7.30
C SER A 33 -5.51 -13.57 7.60
N ALA A 34 -5.57 -14.89 7.81
CA ALA A 34 -4.38 -15.71 8.03
C ALA A 34 -3.48 -15.78 6.78
N TYR A 35 -4.07 -15.96 5.60
CA TYR A 35 -3.33 -16.00 4.33
C TYR A 35 -2.59 -14.69 4.05
N PHE A 36 -3.28 -13.54 4.14
CA PHE A 36 -2.67 -12.23 3.93
C PHE A 36 -1.64 -11.91 4.99
N SER A 37 -1.91 -12.23 6.25
CA SER A 37 -0.93 -11.99 7.30
C SER A 37 0.38 -12.73 7.05
N ARG A 38 0.29 -14.00 6.67
CA ARG A 38 1.45 -14.82 6.27
C ARG A 38 2.13 -14.30 5.01
N LYS A 39 1.35 -13.89 4.00
CA LYS A 39 1.87 -13.44 2.71
C LYS A 39 2.67 -12.15 2.83
N PHE A 40 2.22 -11.21 3.65
CA PHE A 40 2.84 -9.89 3.81
C PHE A 40 3.73 -9.76 5.05
N GLY A 41 3.67 -10.71 5.98
CA GLY A 41 4.47 -10.67 7.22
C GLY A 41 4.02 -9.57 8.18
N ILE A 42 2.74 -9.20 8.15
CA ILE A 42 2.09 -8.21 9.02
C ILE A 42 0.74 -8.79 9.46
N ASN A 43 0.12 -8.24 10.50
CA ASN A 43 -1.22 -8.68 10.90
C ASN A 43 -2.27 -8.00 10.03
N VAL A 44 -3.10 -8.80 9.38
CA VAL A 44 -4.23 -8.37 8.55
C VAL A 44 -5.48 -9.08 9.03
N SER A 45 -6.53 -8.33 9.36
CA SER A 45 -7.88 -8.84 9.62
C SER A 45 -8.81 -8.30 8.55
N VAL A 46 -9.37 -9.16 7.71
CA VAL A 46 -10.36 -8.76 6.69
C VAL A 46 -11.76 -9.14 7.15
N HIS A 47 -12.74 -8.32 6.77
CA HIS A 47 -14.14 -8.51 7.17
C HIS A 47 -15.06 -8.48 5.95
N HIS A 48 -16.04 -9.39 5.93
CA HIS A 48 -16.99 -9.62 4.83
C HIS A 48 -16.30 -9.80 3.49
N ALA A 49 -15.39 -10.77 3.43
CA ALA A 49 -14.63 -11.04 2.23
C ALA A 49 -15.42 -11.90 1.23
N ARG A 50 -15.11 -11.69 -0.06
CA ARG A 50 -15.60 -12.49 -1.18
C ARG A 50 -14.48 -12.73 -2.19
N ILE A 51 -14.38 -13.96 -2.71
CA ILE A 51 -13.42 -14.30 -3.76
C ILE A 51 -14.14 -14.46 -5.09
N GLU A 52 -13.71 -13.71 -6.09
CA GLU A 52 -14.12 -13.85 -7.48
C GLU A 52 -12.99 -14.43 -8.33
N ARG A 53 -13.35 -15.39 -9.21
CA ARG A 53 -12.47 -15.94 -10.25
C ARG A 53 -11.11 -16.42 -9.71
N TRP A 54 -11.07 -16.86 -8.45
CA TRP A 54 -9.87 -17.36 -7.75
C TRP A 54 -8.67 -16.39 -7.64
N ARG A 55 -8.82 -15.15 -8.11
CA ARG A 55 -7.71 -14.20 -8.22
C ARG A 55 -8.05 -12.82 -7.70
N ARG A 56 -9.32 -12.53 -7.44
CA ARG A 56 -9.80 -11.27 -6.90
C ARG A 56 -10.45 -11.54 -5.56
N THR A 57 -9.96 -10.88 -4.53
CA THR A 57 -10.55 -10.90 -3.20
C THR A 57 -11.07 -9.51 -2.91
N HIS A 58 -12.37 -9.35 -2.75
CA HIS A 58 -12.97 -8.13 -2.24
C HIS A 58 -13.24 -8.29 -0.75
N PHE A 59 -13.27 -7.19 -0.03
CA PHE A 59 -13.63 -7.13 1.39
C PHE A 59 -14.23 -5.76 1.69
N ASP A 60 -15.13 -5.70 2.66
CA ASP A 60 -15.80 -4.45 3.05
C ASP A 60 -14.92 -3.58 3.95
N SER A 61 -14.05 -4.22 4.73
CA SER A 61 -13.05 -3.52 5.54
C SER A 61 -11.86 -4.41 5.88
N ALA A 62 -10.76 -3.77 6.27
CA ALA A 62 -9.58 -4.47 6.76
C ALA A 62 -8.87 -3.68 7.87
N ASP A 63 -8.41 -4.37 8.89
CA ASP A 63 -7.52 -3.85 9.92
C ASP A 63 -6.10 -4.36 9.70
N ILE A 64 -5.12 -3.46 9.72
CA ILE A 64 -3.72 -3.78 9.42
C ILE A 64 -2.83 -3.28 10.55
N SER A 65 -1.94 -4.12 11.06
CA SER A 65 -0.98 -3.75 12.11
C SER A 65 0.36 -4.46 11.92
N ALA A 66 1.45 -3.84 12.37
CA ALA A 66 2.79 -4.43 12.26
C ALA A 66 3.02 -5.55 13.30
N ALA A 67 2.36 -5.43 14.45
CA ALA A 67 2.39 -6.37 15.57
C ALA A 67 1.04 -6.35 16.33
N PRO A 68 0.71 -7.38 17.14
CA PRO A 68 -0.59 -7.49 17.81
C PRO A 68 -0.97 -6.26 18.66
N ASP A 69 0.01 -5.69 19.36
CA ASP A 69 -0.17 -4.53 20.25
C ASP A 69 0.21 -3.18 19.57
N SER A 70 0.37 -3.18 18.25
CA SER A 70 0.70 -1.96 17.50
C SER A 70 -0.56 -1.23 17.03
N PRO A 71 -0.49 0.10 16.80
CA PRO A 71 -1.59 0.86 16.23
C PRO A 71 -2.11 0.21 14.94
N LYS A 72 -3.44 0.10 14.83
CA LYS A 72 -4.10 -0.50 13.67
C LYS A 72 -4.47 0.57 12.66
N LEU A 73 -4.13 0.34 11.41
CA LEU A 73 -4.72 1.02 10.27
C LEU A 73 -6.09 0.40 10.01
N HIS A 74 -7.10 1.22 9.78
CA HIS A 74 -8.41 0.73 9.38
C HIS A 74 -8.70 1.14 7.94
N SER A 75 -9.10 0.21 7.10
CA SER A 75 -9.55 0.43 5.73
C SER A 75 -11.05 0.16 5.63
N GLY A 76 -11.74 0.97 4.86
CA GLY A 76 -13.03 0.60 4.29
C GLY A 76 -12.87 -0.41 3.13
N PRO A 77 -13.75 -0.37 2.12
CA PRO A 77 -13.77 -1.37 1.07
C PRO A 77 -12.44 -1.51 0.35
N GLY A 78 -12.13 -2.74 -0.05
CA GLY A 78 -10.89 -3.02 -0.75
C GLY A 78 -10.93 -4.22 -1.67
N LEU A 79 -9.85 -4.35 -2.43
CA LEU A 79 -9.64 -5.37 -3.44
C LEU A 79 -8.17 -5.81 -3.40
N MET A 80 -7.95 -7.11 -3.40
CA MET A 80 -6.68 -7.71 -3.73
C MET A 80 -6.80 -8.53 -5.02
N GLU A 81 -5.96 -8.23 -6.01
CA GLU A 81 -5.90 -8.94 -7.28
C GLU A 81 -4.53 -9.59 -7.47
N LEU A 82 -4.53 -10.91 -7.65
CA LEU A 82 -3.35 -11.68 -8.05
C LEU A 82 -3.21 -11.62 -9.57
N LYS A 83 -2.21 -10.87 -10.04
CA LYS A 83 -1.84 -10.82 -11.45
C LYS A 83 -0.69 -11.78 -11.71
N ALA A 84 -1.00 -12.89 -12.35
CA ALA A 84 0.01 -13.65 -13.08
C ALA A 84 0.21 -12.96 -14.43
N PHE A 85 1.39 -12.41 -14.71
CA PHE A 85 1.75 -11.98 -16.06
C PHE A 85 2.14 -13.23 -16.87
N PRO A 86 1.36 -13.71 -17.86
CA PRO A 86 1.65 -14.99 -18.49
C PRO A 86 2.61 -14.86 -19.69
N PHE A 87 3.04 -13.66 -20.08
CA PHE A 87 3.79 -13.49 -21.31
C PHE A 87 4.97 -12.53 -21.13
N ARG A 88 6.18 -13.11 -21.20
CA ARG A 88 7.52 -12.52 -21.09
C ARG A 88 8.11 -12.53 -19.68
N THR A 89 9.01 -13.50 -19.50
CA THR A 89 10.12 -13.57 -18.54
C THR A 89 9.81 -13.86 -17.06
N GLN A 90 10.10 -15.10 -16.67
CA GLN A 90 10.63 -15.52 -15.37
C GLN A 90 9.89 -15.03 -14.11
N GLY A 91 8.87 -15.80 -13.66
CA GLY A 91 8.58 -15.99 -12.23
C GLY A 91 8.16 -14.77 -11.40
N ARG A 92 7.76 -13.65 -12.01
CA ARG A 92 7.31 -12.47 -11.27
C ARG A 92 5.82 -12.54 -10.94
N GLU A 93 5.52 -12.78 -9.66
CA GLU A 93 4.19 -12.63 -9.11
C GLU A 93 3.93 -11.15 -8.80
N GLU A 94 2.84 -10.60 -9.33
CA GLU A 94 2.35 -9.27 -8.98
C GLU A 94 1.03 -9.39 -8.21
N THR A 95 0.95 -8.70 -7.08
CA THR A 95 -0.27 -8.55 -6.29
C THR A 95 -0.65 -7.07 -6.26
N VAL A 96 -1.83 -6.73 -6.75
CA VAL A 96 -2.38 -5.37 -6.66
C VAL A 96 -3.31 -5.32 -5.45
N VAL A 97 -3.12 -4.34 -4.59
CA VAL A 97 -3.98 -4.06 -3.44
C VAL A 97 -4.60 -2.68 -3.64
N VAL A 98 -5.92 -2.59 -3.52
CA VAL A 98 -6.69 -1.35 -3.52
C VAL A 98 -7.44 -1.28 -2.20
N MET A 99 -7.37 -0.15 -1.52
CA MET A 99 -8.06 0.11 -0.26
C MET A 99 -8.63 1.52 -0.31
N GLU A 100 -9.85 1.68 0.21
CA GLU A 100 -10.57 2.95 0.24
C GLU A 100 -10.83 3.37 1.69
N ASN A 101 -10.93 4.68 1.91
CA ASN A 101 -11.23 5.28 3.23
C ASN A 101 -10.29 4.78 4.34
N LEU A 102 -8.99 4.73 4.04
CA LEU A 102 -7.97 4.29 4.97
C LEU A 102 -7.74 5.36 6.04
N THR A 103 -7.87 4.96 7.30
CA THR A 103 -7.59 5.79 8.47
C THR A 103 -6.30 5.33 9.12
N VAL A 104 -5.32 6.23 9.17
CA VAL A 104 -4.00 6.02 9.79
C VAL A 104 -3.97 6.79 11.12
N PRO A 105 -4.00 6.11 12.28
CA PRO A 105 -3.97 6.79 13.57
C PRO A 105 -2.64 7.53 13.74
N ALA A 106 -2.68 8.64 14.49
CA ALA A 106 -1.53 9.52 14.68
C ALA A 106 -0.28 8.78 15.18
N ASP A 107 -0.49 7.86 16.12
CA ASP A 107 0.59 7.10 16.75
C ASP A 107 1.30 6.13 15.79
N PHE A 108 0.69 5.79 14.66
CA PHE A 108 1.30 4.97 13.63
C PHE A 108 2.46 5.71 12.94
N TYR A 109 2.28 6.99 12.61
CA TYR A 109 3.29 7.77 11.89
C TYR A 109 4.17 8.63 12.82
N LYS A 110 3.79 8.87 14.08
CA LYS A 110 4.66 9.53 15.08
C LYS A 110 6.00 8.81 15.26
N LYS A 111 6.01 7.48 15.23
CA LYS A 111 7.24 6.67 15.36
C LYS A 111 8.13 6.71 14.12
N ALA A 112 7.63 7.15 12.97
CA ALA A 112 8.33 7.13 11.68
C ALA A 112 9.23 8.37 11.42
N ALA A 113 9.49 9.21 12.44
CA ALA A 113 10.40 10.35 12.34
C ALA A 113 10.06 11.35 11.20
N LEU A 114 8.78 11.69 11.04
CA LEU A 114 8.38 12.91 10.32
C LEU A 114 8.49 14.12 11.27
N SER A 115 9.69 14.36 11.80
CA SER A 115 9.96 15.44 12.76
C SER A 115 9.65 16.85 12.21
N LEU A 116 9.52 16.98 10.89
CA LEU A 116 9.05 18.18 10.19
C LEU A 116 7.53 18.37 10.26
N LEU A 117 6.74 17.29 10.33
CA LEU A 117 5.28 17.37 10.50
C LEU A 117 4.87 17.48 11.98
N THR A 118 5.69 17.01 12.93
CA THR A 118 5.43 17.18 14.37
C THR A 118 5.51 18.62 14.86
N LYS A 119 6.10 19.54 14.08
CA LYS A 119 6.04 20.99 14.36
C LYS A 119 4.80 21.67 13.78
N MET A 120 4.07 20.97 12.92
CA MET A 120 2.73 21.38 12.51
C MET A 120 1.74 20.66 13.43
N ASP A 121 0.66 21.33 13.79
CA ASP A 121 -0.43 20.83 14.66
C ASP A 121 -1.19 19.61 14.07
N LEU A 122 -0.60 18.94 13.08
CA LEU A 122 -1.07 17.73 12.41
C LEU A 122 -0.85 16.48 13.27
N SER A 123 -0.07 16.58 14.36
CA SER A 123 0.40 15.43 15.13
C SER A 123 -0.67 14.71 15.96
N GLU A 124 -1.86 15.29 16.11
CA GLU A 124 -2.92 14.71 16.94
C GLU A 124 -4.07 14.06 16.16
N GLN A 125 -4.18 14.32 14.85
CA GLN A 125 -5.32 13.85 14.06
C GLN A 125 -4.98 12.60 13.26
N ALA A 126 -5.94 11.67 13.16
CA ALA A 126 -5.81 10.55 12.25
C ALA A 126 -5.72 11.06 10.81
N LEU A 127 -4.82 10.47 10.03
CA LEU A 127 -4.67 10.80 8.62
C LEU A 127 -5.65 9.95 7.81
N THR A 128 -6.55 10.60 7.08
CA THR A 128 -7.49 9.92 6.19
C THR A 128 -6.96 9.91 4.75
N VAL A 129 -6.96 8.73 4.15
CA VAL A 129 -6.59 8.48 2.75
C VAL A 129 -7.82 7.94 2.05
N ASP A 130 -8.33 8.70 1.08
CA ASP A 130 -9.53 8.35 0.32
C ASP A 130 -9.29 7.06 -0.47
N ARG A 131 -8.10 6.93 -1.07
CA ARG A 131 -7.73 5.77 -1.88
C ARG A 131 -6.25 5.44 -1.81
N LEU A 132 -5.94 4.17 -1.62
CA LEU A 132 -4.62 3.59 -1.70
C LEU A 132 -4.61 2.47 -2.74
N ARG A 133 -3.69 2.54 -3.70
CA ARG A 133 -3.40 1.49 -4.68
C ARG A 133 -1.92 1.15 -4.67
N LEU A 134 -1.62 -0.07 -4.27
CA LEU A 134 -0.29 -0.63 -4.16
C LEU A 134 -0.13 -1.79 -5.15
N SER A 135 0.96 -1.82 -5.89
CA SER A 135 1.40 -3.00 -6.63
C SER A 135 2.61 -3.60 -5.90
N ILE A 136 2.54 -4.88 -5.58
CA ILE A 136 3.58 -5.62 -4.90
C ILE A 136 4.11 -6.65 -5.90
N SER A 137 5.37 -6.51 -6.26
CA SER A 137 6.06 -7.44 -7.17
C SER A 137 7.17 -8.15 -6.42
N ARG A 138 7.28 -9.46 -6.63
CA ARG A 138 8.39 -10.26 -6.09
C ARG A 138 9.31 -10.69 -7.23
N ALA A 139 10.61 -10.45 -7.05
CA ALA A 139 11.68 -10.92 -7.93
C ALA A 139 12.79 -11.55 -7.09
N GLU A 140 13.72 -12.28 -7.71
CA GLU A 140 14.86 -12.90 -7.00
C GLU A 140 15.68 -11.88 -6.20
N ALA A 141 15.82 -10.65 -6.73
CA ALA A 141 16.58 -9.58 -6.10
C ALA A 141 15.85 -8.86 -4.94
N GLY A 142 14.58 -9.16 -4.66
CA GLY A 142 13.82 -8.54 -3.59
C GLY A 142 12.32 -8.33 -3.88
N ILE A 143 11.66 -7.61 -2.98
CA ILE A 143 10.24 -7.25 -3.08
C ILE A 143 10.14 -5.76 -3.43
N GLY A 144 9.45 -5.47 -4.53
CA GLY A 144 9.11 -4.10 -4.94
C GLY A 144 7.70 -3.75 -4.50
N TYR A 145 7.56 -2.68 -3.72
CA TYR A 145 6.29 -2.06 -3.34
C TYR A 145 6.12 -0.77 -4.14
N HIS A 146 5.30 -0.79 -5.18
CA HIS A 146 5.01 0.37 -5.99
C HIS A 146 3.68 0.99 -5.56
N LEU A 147 3.75 2.14 -4.90
CA LEU A 147 2.61 2.98 -4.60
C LEU A 147 2.13 3.67 -5.89
N VAL A 148 1.19 3.02 -6.56
CA VAL A 148 0.59 3.54 -7.79
C VAL A 148 -0.20 4.81 -7.48
N GLU A 149 -0.93 4.80 -6.37
CA GLU A 149 -1.80 5.89 -5.97
C GLU A 149 -1.97 5.89 -4.45
N CYS A 150 -1.80 7.04 -3.81
CA CYS A 150 -2.31 7.32 -2.47
C CYS A 150 -2.86 8.72 -2.53
N VAL A 151 -4.17 8.86 -2.37
CA VAL A 151 -4.89 10.11 -2.52
C VAL A 151 -5.63 10.39 -1.25
N SER A 152 -5.45 11.61 -0.78
CA SER A 152 -6.22 12.25 0.28
C SER A 152 -6.65 13.62 -0.22
N LYS A 153 -7.58 14.25 0.50
CA LYS A 153 -7.96 15.65 0.30
C LYS A 153 -6.76 16.60 0.27
N ASP A 154 -5.78 16.37 1.15
CA ASP A 154 -4.69 17.33 1.36
C ASP A 154 -3.36 16.94 0.72
N PHE A 155 -3.18 15.66 0.38
CA PHE A 155 -1.95 15.17 -0.21
C PHE A 155 -2.17 14.04 -1.21
N ARG A 156 -1.23 13.87 -2.12
CA ARG A 156 -1.11 12.70 -3.00
C ARG A 156 0.31 12.16 -2.90
N LEU A 157 0.44 10.85 -2.88
CA LEU A 157 1.72 10.17 -2.87
C LEU A 157 1.77 9.11 -3.97
N GLN A 158 2.85 9.11 -4.73
CA GLN A 158 3.11 8.13 -5.79
C GLN A 158 4.58 7.72 -5.75
N GLY A 159 4.87 6.52 -6.24
CA GLY A 159 6.24 6.06 -6.44
C GLY A 159 6.46 4.63 -5.97
N GLY A 160 7.63 4.31 -5.45
CA GLY A 160 7.91 2.95 -5.02
C GLY A 160 9.09 2.82 -4.07
N VAL A 161 9.09 1.66 -3.41
CA VAL A 161 10.11 1.21 -2.48
C VAL A 161 10.57 -0.17 -2.93
N THR A 162 11.88 -0.37 -3.06
CA THR A 162 12.47 -1.68 -3.25
C THR A 162 13.08 -2.13 -1.94
N VAL A 163 12.68 -3.32 -1.48
CA VAL A 163 13.19 -3.95 -0.26
C VAL A 163 13.96 -5.22 -0.64
N ASN A 164 15.19 -5.33 -0.15
CA ASN A 164 16.04 -6.50 -0.34
C ASN A 164 16.55 -6.98 1.03
N LYS A 165 16.43 -8.28 1.32
CA LYS A 165 16.83 -8.88 2.62
C LYS A 165 16.32 -8.08 3.84
N SER A 166 15.05 -7.68 3.79
CA SER A 166 14.39 -6.86 4.83
C SER A 166 14.97 -5.45 5.04
N LYS A 167 15.84 -4.97 4.14
CA LYS A 167 16.35 -3.60 4.15
C LYS A 167 15.80 -2.82 2.96
N ILE A 168 15.47 -1.55 3.20
CA ILE A 168 15.11 -0.63 2.12
C ILE A 168 16.35 -0.41 1.27
N HIS A 169 16.26 -0.74 -0.01
CA HIS A 169 17.34 -0.58 -0.98
C HIS A 169 17.13 0.64 -1.88
N ARG A 170 15.89 1.04 -2.12
CA ARG A 170 15.60 2.25 -2.89
C ARG A 170 14.24 2.79 -2.52
N ILE A 171 14.12 4.10 -2.42
CA ILE A 171 12.83 4.80 -2.40
C ILE A 171 12.84 5.82 -3.50
N HIS A 172 11.76 5.90 -4.25
CA HIS A 172 11.47 7.02 -5.13
C HIS A 172 10.02 7.40 -4.90
N LEU A 173 9.77 8.52 -4.24
CA LEU A 173 8.44 9.04 -3.98
C LEU A 173 8.26 10.42 -4.58
N LEU A 174 7.03 10.71 -5.01
CA LEU A 174 6.53 12.03 -5.35
C LEU A 174 5.41 12.33 -4.37
N LEU A 175 5.67 13.26 -3.44
CA LEU A 175 4.66 13.82 -2.57
C LEU A 175 4.12 15.09 -3.24
N LEU A 176 2.82 15.16 -3.44
CA LEU A 176 2.09 16.37 -3.83
C LEU A 176 1.25 16.81 -2.65
N LEU A 177 1.22 18.10 -2.37
CA LEU A 177 0.41 18.73 -1.35
C LEU A 177 -0.56 19.70 -2.03
N HIS A 178 -1.77 19.78 -1.49
CA HIS A 178 -2.78 20.73 -1.94
C HIS A 178 -2.59 22.09 -1.26
N ASN A 179 -3.08 23.16 -1.90
CA ASN A 179 -2.83 24.55 -1.51
C ASN A 179 -3.08 24.88 -0.01
N PRO A 180 -4.20 24.45 0.61
CA PRO A 180 -4.48 24.76 2.02
C PRO A 180 -3.41 24.24 2.99
N LEU A 181 -2.75 23.13 2.66
CA LEU A 181 -1.67 22.57 3.47
C LEU A 181 -0.34 23.25 3.10
N LEU A 182 -0.14 23.57 1.82
CA LEU A 182 1.04 24.30 1.33
C LEU A 182 1.19 25.68 1.98
N GLU A 183 0.10 26.42 2.19
CA GLU A 183 0.12 27.76 2.80
C GLU A 183 0.72 27.79 4.20
N ARG A 184 0.73 26.66 4.91
CA ARG A 184 1.35 26.51 6.23
C ARG A 184 2.88 26.48 6.16
N PHE A 185 3.47 26.34 4.97
CA PHE A 185 4.92 26.33 4.77
C PHE A 185 5.47 27.72 4.43
N PRO A 186 6.72 28.02 4.82
CA PRO A 186 7.40 29.26 4.43
C PRO A 186 7.37 29.50 2.92
N ALA A 187 7.21 30.75 2.50
CA ALA A 187 7.13 31.12 1.08
C ALA A 187 8.36 30.64 0.27
N LEU A 188 9.54 30.69 0.89
CA LEU A 188 10.79 30.18 0.29
C LEU A 188 10.70 28.69 -0.03
N PHE A 189 10.12 27.88 0.87
CA PHE A 189 9.91 26.45 0.63
C PHE A 189 8.93 26.25 -0.52
N ARG A 190 7.75 26.88 -0.48
CA ARG A 190 6.73 26.80 -1.54
C ARG A 190 7.30 27.15 -2.92
N SER A 191 8.09 28.22 -3.02
CA SER A 191 8.65 28.73 -4.30
C SER A 191 9.56 27.73 -5.03
N ARG A 192 10.06 26.73 -4.32
CA ARG A 192 11.00 25.74 -4.84
C ARG A 192 10.33 24.39 -5.12
N LEU A 193 9.06 24.19 -4.75
CA LEU A 193 8.32 22.97 -5.04
C LEU A 193 8.05 22.80 -6.54
N ILE A 194 7.86 21.56 -6.97
CA ILE A 194 7.46 21.22 -8.33
C ILE A 194 5.99 21.62 -8.50
N ARG A 195 5.72 22.62 -9.35
CA ARG A 195 4.35 23.04 -9.65
C ARG A 195 3.64 22.00 -10.51
N ARG A 196 2.37 21.73 -10.21
CA ARG A 196 1.47 20.91 -11.00
C ARG A 196 0.17 21.68 -11.28
N PRO A 197 -0.67 21.21 -12.22
CA PRO A 197 -2.01 21.75 -12.41
C PRO A 197 -2.84 21.69 -11.13
N ASP A 198 -3.94 22.46 -11.10
CA ASP A 198 -4.98 22.41 -10.06
C ASP A 198 -4.46 22.67 -8.63
N ASP A 199 -3.57 23.65 -8.48
CA ASP A 199 -2.99 24.11 -7.20
C ASP A 199 -2.20 23.06 -6.40
N TRP A 200 -1.77 21.98 -7.05
CA TRP A 200 -0.87 20.99 -6.44
C TRP A 200 0.60 21.41 -6.56
N GLN A 201 1.35 21.24 -5.49
CA GLN A 201 2.81 21.40 -5.53
C GLN A 201 3.49 20.25 -4.80
N GLY A 202 4.67 19.86 -5.27
CA GLY A 202 5.28 18.63 -4.80
C GLY A 202 6.77 18.61 -4.66
N LEU A 203 7.22 17.53 -4.04
CA LEU A 203 8.60 17.22 -3.75
C LEU A 203 8.86 15.78 -4.18
N ARG A 204 9.97 15.57 -4.88
CA ARG A 204 10.46 14.23 -5.18
C ARG A 204 11.46 13.82 -4.10
N VAL A 205 11.24 12.68 -3.46
CA VAL A 205 12.13 12.11 -2.45
C VAL A 205 12.79 10.88 -3.05
N LEU A 206 14.12 10.87 -3.06
CA LEU A 206 14.95 9.77 -3.52
C LEU A 206 15.77 9.26 -2.35
N TYR A 207 15.74 7.95 -2.15
CA TYR A 207 16.61 7.26 -1.23
C TYR A 207 17.36 6.16 -1.97
N HIS A 208 18.65 6.09 -1.71
CA HIS A 208 19.52 4.95 -2.01
C HIS A 208 20.37 4.72 -0.76
N PRO A 209 20.83 3.49 -0.45
CA PRO A 209 21.75 3.24 0.65
C PRO A 209 22.80 4.35 0.73
N HIS A 210 22.89 4.98 1.91
CA HIS A 210 23.80 6.10 2.24
C HIS A 210 23.38 7.50 1.77
N THR A 211 22.27 7.67 1.07
CA THR A 211 21.85 8.98 0.54
C THR A 211 20.33 9.20 0.61
N LEU A 212 19.91 10.37 1.06
CA LEU A 212 18.53 10.86 1.03
C LEU A 212 18.52 12.23 0.35
N THR A 213 17.83 12.33 -0.78
CA THR A 213 17.70 13.57 -1.55
C THR A 213 16.24 13.96 -1.69
N ALA A 214 15.92 15.21 -1.37
CA ALA A 214 14.65 15.84 -1.70
C ALA A 214 14.86 16.84 -2.84
N ILE A 215 14.06 16.76 -3.91
CA ILE A 215 14.22 17.52 -5.15
C ILE A 215 12.94 18.29 -5.46
N GLY A 216 13.09 19.57 -5.74
CA GLY A 216 12.04 20.52 -6.10
C GLY A 216 12.06 20.90 -7.58
N GLY A 217 11.29 21.94 -7.93
CA GLY A 217 11.23 22.50 -9.28
C GLY A 217 12.51 23.22 -9.72
N LYS A 218 13.36 23.65 -8.76
CA LYS A 218 14.63 24.36 -9.02
C LYS A 218 15.87 23.53 -8.65
N GLY A 219 15.73 22.20 -8.53
CA GLY A 219 16.82 21.30 -8.12
C GLY A 219 16.73 20.80 -6.67
N PRO A 220 17.83 20.28 -6.09
CA PRO A 220 17.83 19.67 -4.76
C PRO A 220 17.48 20.68 -3.66
N PHE A 221 16.48 20.35 -2.86
CA PHE A 221 16.13 21.06 -1.63
C PHE A 221 17.03 20.67 -0.47
N PHE A 222 17.28 19.38 -0.35
CA PHE A 222 17.98 18.77 0.76
C PHE A 222 18.70 17.54 0.21
N LYS A 223 19.94 17.35 0.67
CA LYS A 223 20.70 16.13 0.46
C LYS A 223 21.39 15.79 1.77
N ALA A 224 21.14 14.60 2.28
CA ALA A 224 21.90 14.02 3.39
C ALA A 224 22.56 12.75 2.92
N ASP A 225 23.84 12.64 3.22
CA ASP A 225 24.66 11.47 2.91
C ASP A 225 25.27 10.96 4.23
N TRP A 226 25.40 9.65 4.40
CA TRP A 226 26.00 9.07 5.61
C TRP A 226 26.74 7.76 5.30
N SER A 227 27.83 7.54 6.03
CA SER A 227 28.70 6.38 5.92
C SER A 227 28.12 5.16 6.63
#